data_AF-A0A173XNH6-F1
#
_entry.id   AF-A0A173XNH6-F1
#
_cell.length_a   1.000
_cell.length_b   1.000
_cell.length_c   1.000
_cell.angle_alpha   90.00
_cell.angle_beta   90.00
_cell.angle_gamma   90.00
#
_symmetry.space_group_name_H-M   'P 1'
#
loop_
_entity.id
_entity.type
_entity.pdbx_description
1 polymer ?
#
loop_
_entity_poly.entity_id
_entity_poly.type
_entity_poly.pdbx_seq_one_letter_code
_entity_poly.pdbx_strand_id
1 'polypeptide(L)'
;MVKGKELNKSSSNLPSNFVIKAGDIDYIKPALFDGGYKGTFTAIKNACDEIWGDERGNLFVNSAYLDRILRTKSFVAKEILVNIPREDKLIFQGVTYVTLGEIMKIVTKRLQELPAGKTRAYLLLAEQFLINIRDNDKFLNKRTEMQLQLIEEFKTLKKKRIKSYKIENDELTGKILLKGAQFSHIRAKSVYPAYALNIDNGLIVNVDTHEIITARAIVNEESLLNLCVELGWKTDWYIVYKNLVL
;
A
#
# COMPACT_ATOMS: atom_id res chain seq x y z
N MET A 1 -30.12 -12.66 46.39
CA MET A 1 -30.36 -11.60 45.36
C MET A 1 -29.43 -10.43 45.62
N VAL A 2 -28.31 -10.34 44.89
CA VAL A 2 -27.64 -9.07 44.57
C VAL A 2 -27.09 -9.26 43.16
N LYS A 3 -27.62 -8.48 42.22
CA LYS A 3 -27.21 -8.47 40.81
C LYS A 3 -25.77 -7.99 40.71
N GLY A 4 -24.88 -8.87 40.23
CA GLY A 4 -23.56 -8.47 39.76
C GLY A 4 -23.72 -7.62 38.51
N LYS A 5 -23.22 -6.39 38.56
CA LYS A 5 -23.09 -5.48 37.41
C LYS A 5 -22.31 -6.18 36.31
N GLU A 6 -22.94 -6.38 35.15
CA GLU A 6 -22.23 -6.62 33.91
C GLU A 6 -21.33 -5.42 33.63
N LEU A 7 -20.03 -5.64 33.81
CA LEU A 7 -18.98 -4.71 33.47
C LEU A 7 -18.77 -4.73 31.95
N ASN A 8 -19.03 -3.57 31.36
CA ASN A 8 -18.39 -2.99 30.19
C ASN A 8 -18.65 -3.64 28.82
N LYS A 9 -19.60 -3.03 28.08
CA LYS A 9 -19.48 -2.85 26.63
C LYS A 9 -18.12 -2.20 26.33
N SER A 10 -17.16 -2.97 25.82
CA SER A 10 -15.86 -2.45 25.38
C SER A 10 -16.07 -1.53 24.18
N SER A 11 -15.93 -0.23 24.42
CA SER A 11 -15.78 0.80 23.40
C SER A 11 -14.56 0.51 22.50
N SER A 12 -14.83 0.25 21.23
CA SER A 12 -13.96 0.22 20.03
C SER A 12 -12.61 -0.51 20.09
N ASN A 13 -12.60 -1.81 19.74
CA ASN A 13 -11.40 -2.64 19.45
C ASN A 13 -10.77 -2.35 18.06
N LEU A 14 -11.02 -1.18 17.47
CA LEU A 14 -10.64 -0.89 16.09
C LEU A 14 -9.58 0.21 16.04
N PRO A 15 -8.59 0.10 15.15
CA PRO A 15 -7.70 1.21 14.84
C PRO A 15 -8.51 2.47 14.48
N SER A 16 -8.09 3.63 14.97
CA SER A 16 -8.82 4.90 14.76
C SER A 16 -8.88 5.31 13.28
N ASN A 17 -7.96 4.81 12.46
CA ASN A 17 -7.91 5.05 11.02
C ASN A 17 -8.87 4.15 10.22
N PHE A 18 -9.50 3.15 10.84
CA PHE A 18 -10.48 2.30 10.16
C PHE A 18 -11.83 3.01 10.11
N VAL A 19 -12.28 3.31 8.89
CA VAL A 19 -13.42 4.21 8.66
C VAL A 19 -14.57 3.57 7.91
N ILE A 20 -14.32 2.49 7.16
CA ILE A 20 -15.35 1.82 6.36
C ILE A 20 -15.25 0.32 6.58
N LYS A 21 -16.35 -0.32 6.93
CA LYS A 21 -16.46 -1.79 7.00
C LYS A 21 -17.08 -2.33 5.72
N ALA A 22 -16.55 -3.43 5.18
CA ALA A 22 -17.07 -4.05 3.96
C ALA A 22 -18.53 -4.54 4.10
N GLY A 23 -18.92 -5.03 5.28
CA GLY A 23 -20.31 -5.43 5.55
C GLY A 23 -21.33 -4.29 5.52
N ASP A 24 -20.88 -3.04 5.67
CA ASP A 24 -21.72 -1.85 5.73
C ASP A 24 -21.87 -1.15 4.37
N ILE A 25 -21.33 -1.76 3.31
CA ILE A 25 -21.39 -1.22 1.95
C ILE A 25 -22.00 -2.25 0.99
N ASP A 26 -22.61 -1.74 -0.07
CA ASP A 26 -23.10 -2.60 -1.15
C ASP A 26 -21.95 -3.00 -2.05
N TYR A 27 -21.75 -4.31 -2.20
CA TYR A 27 -20.81 -4.91 -3.13
C TYR A 27 -21.39 -6.22 -3.67
N ILE A 28 -20.90 -6.65 -4.84
CA ILE A 28 -21.38 -7.86 -5.50
C ILE A 28 -21.00 -9.08 -4.66
N LYS A 29 -21.98 -9.89 -4.25
CA LYS A 29 -21.74 -11.14 -3.52
C LYS A 29 -21.76 -12.30 -4.53
N PRO A 30 -20.70 -13.13 -4.62
CA PRO A 30 -20.68 -14.26 -5.53
C PRO A 30 -21.79 -15.26 -5.20
N ALA A 31 -22.32 -15.92 -6.23
CA ALA A 31 -23.27 -17.01 -6.05
C ALA A 31 -22.58 -18.25 -5.47
N LEU A 32 -23.33 -19.02 -4.67
CA LEU A 32 -22.88 -20.33 -4.22
C LEU A 32 -22.85 -21.31 -5.41
N PHE A 33 -21.75 -22.02 -5.56
CA PHE A 33 -21.60 -23.06 -6.59
C PHE A 33 -22.45 -24.30 -6.28
N ASP A 34 -22.73 -25.10 -7.30
CA ASP A 34 -23.56 -26.31 -7.18
C ASP A 34 -22.95 -27.34 -6.21
N GLY A 35 -23.78 -27.97 -5.38
CA GLY A 35 -23.34 -28.86 -4.30
C GLY A 35 -22.61 -28.17 -3.13
N GLY A 36 -22.62 -26.83 -3.11
CA GLY A 36 -22.16 -26.00 -2.00
C GLY A 36 -23.12 -26.01 -0.79
N TYR A 37 -22.55 -25.82 0.39
CA TYR A 37 -23.24 -25.77 1.68
C TYR A 37 -23.44 -24.32 2.13
N LYS A 38 -24.70 -23.94 2.37
CA LYS A 38 -25.08 -22.58 2.75
C LYS A 38 -24.40 -22.08 4.02
N GLY A 39 -24.24 -22.93 5.04
CA GLY A 39 -23.59 -22.51 6.29
C GLY A 39 -22.12 -22.11 6.07
N THR A 40 -21.42 -22.83 5.19
CA THR A 40 -20.05 -22.50 4.80
C THR A 40 -20.00 -21.19 4.02
N PHE A 41 -20.92 -20.99 3.08
CA PHE A 41 -21.05 -19.74 2.34
C PHE A 41 -21.24 -18.55 3.29
N THR A 42 -22.19 -18.66 4.23
CA THR A 42 -22.47 -17.61 5.22
C THR A 42 -21.26 -17.33 6.10
N ALA A 43 -20.51 -18.35 6.51
CA ALA A 43 -19.29 -18.18 7.31
C ALA A 43 -18.21 -17.40 6.54
N ILE A 44 -18.01 -17.68 5.26
CA ILE A 44 -17.07 -16.94 4.39
C ILE A 44 -17.56 -15.51 4.21
N LYS A 45 -18.83 -15.32 3.83
CA LYS A 45 -19.43 -14.00 3.66
C LYS A 45 -19.23 -13.15 4.91
N ASN A 46 -19.61 -13.66 6.08
CA ASN A 46 -19.50 -12.92 7.33
C ASN A 46 -18.04 -12.60 7.68
N ALA A 47 -17.09 -13.48 7.34
CA ALA A 47 -15.67 -13.20 7.50
C ALA A 47 -15.18 -12.06 6.57
N CYS A 48 -15.64 -12.05 5.31
CA CYS A 48 -15.32 -10.99 4.35
C CYS A 48 -16.01 -9.65 4.69
N ASP A 49 -17.20 -9.69 5.28
CA ASP A 49 -17.91 -8.49 5.76
C ASP A 49 -17.16 -7.78 6.91
N GLU A 50 -16.26 -8.48 7.61
CA GLU A 50 -15.40 -7.93 8.67
C GLU A 50 -14.08 -7.33 8.15
N ILE A 51 -13.93 -7.17 6.83
CA ILE A 51 -12.81 -6.44 6.24
C ILE A 51 -13.03 -4.95 6.45
N TRP A 52 -11.97 -4.25 6.86
CA TRP A 52 -12.00 -2.81 7.13
C TRP A 52 -11.11 -2.04 6.17
N GLY A 53 -11.61 -0.92 5.68
CA GLY A 53 -10.84 0.08 4.95
C GLY A 53 -10.42 1.24 5.84
N ASP A 54 -9.17 1.68 5.68
CA ASP A 54 -8.68 2.90 6.32
C ASP A 54 -9.07 4.17 5.54
N GLU A 55 -8.73 5.33 6.10
CA GLU A 55 -8.96 6.65 5.49
C GLU A 55 -8.31 6.83 4.10
N ARG A 56 -7.28 6.02 3.80
CA ARG A 56 -6.54 6.02 2.53
C ARG A 56 -7.10 4.98 1.54
N GLY A 57 -8.10 4.21 1.96
CA GLY A 57 -8.71 3.13 1.19
C GLY A 57 -7.87 1.86 1.13
N ASN A 58 -6.88 1.69 2.02
CA ASN A 58 -6.19 0.41 2.21
C ASN A 58 -7.11 -0.54 2.98
N LEU A 59 -7.10 -1.80 2.58
CA LEU A 59 -8.01 -2.80 3.13
C LEU A 59 -7.26 -3.78 4.04
N PHE A 60 -7.91 -4.13 5.14
CA PHE A 60 -7.34 -4.94 6.20
C PHE A 60 -8.29 -6.06 6.63
N VAL A 61 -7.74 -7.26 6.73
CA VAL A 61 -8.42 -8.48 7.17
C VAL A 61 -8.07 -8.74 8.62
N ASN A 62 -9.08 -8.85 9.49
CA ASN A 62 -8.84 -9.27 10.87
C ASN A 62 -8.41 -10.74 10.91
N SER A 63 -7.25 -11.01 11.53
CA SER A 63 -6.64 -12.34 11.61
C SER A 63 -7.54 -13.42 12.21
N ALA A 64 -8.51 -13.04 13.04
CA ALA A 64 -9.49 -13.95 13.66
C ALA A 64 -10.43 -14.64 12.64
N TYR A 65 -10.46 -14.17 11.38
CA TYR A 65 -11.30 -14.72 10.32
C TYR A 65 -10.51 -15.41 9.20
N LEU A 66 -9.19 -15.51 9.32
CA LEU A 66 -8.34 -16.06 8.26
C LEU A 66 -8.62 -17.52 7.94
N ASP A 67 -8.98 -18.34 8.93
CA ASP A 67 -9.32 -19.74 8.71
C ASP A 67 -10.57 -19.91 7.84
N ARG A 68 -11.56 -19.02 8.03
CA ARG A 68 -12.78 -18.93 7.23
C ARG A 68 -12.53 -18.38 5.82
N ILE A 69 -11.63 -17.39 5.66
CA ILE A 69 -11.32 -16.81 4.34
C ILE A 69 -10.45 -17.78 3.53
N LEU A 70 -9.38 -18.31 4.12
CA LEU A 70 -8.40 -19.18 3.46
C LEU A 70 -8.85 -20.66 3.34
N ARG A 71 -10.06 -20.96 3.83
CA ARG A 71 -10.65 -22.30 3.88
C ARG A 71 -9.69 -23.35 4.41
N THR A 72 -9.23 -23.10 5.62
CA THR A 72 -8.27 -23.96 6.30
C THR A 72 -8.64 -24.14 7.77
N LYS A 73 -7.88 -24.98 8.48
CA LYS A 73 -8.04 -25.16 9.92
C LYS A 73 -7.38 -23.99 10.67
N SER A 74 -7.91 -23.63 11.84
CA SER A 74 -7.45 -22.46 12.58
C SER A 74 -5.96 -22.52 12.96
N PHE A 75 -5.38 -23.70 13.20
CA PHE A 75 -3.92 -23.81 13.45
C PHE A 75 -3.09 -23.52 12.20
N VAL A 76 -3.55 -23.93 11.02
CA VAL A 76 -2.87 -23.61 9.74
C VAL A 76 -2.95 -22.12 9.48
N ALA A 77 -4.09 -21.47 9.78
CA ALA A 77 -4.22 -20.02 9.65
C ALA A 77 -3.26 -19.26 10.58
N LYS A 78 -3.02 -19.77 11.80
CA LYS A 78 -2.01 -19.20 12.72
C LYS A 78 -0.59 -19.31 12.15
N GLU A 79 -0.21 -20.47 11.63
CA GLU A 79 1.11 -20.65 10.99
C GLU A 79 1.28 -19.74 9.76
N ILE A 80 0.24 -19.59 8.94
CA ILE A 80 0.25 -18.64 7.82
C ILE A 80 0.46 -17.21 8.34
N LEU A 81 -0.28 -16.82 9.38
CA LEU A 81 -0.15 -15.49 9.99
C LEU A 81 1.26 -15.22 10.48
N VAL A 82 1.95 -16.19 11.09
CA VAL A 82 3.35 -16.02 11.54
C VAL A 82 4.26 -15.64 10.36
N ASN A 83 4.11 -16.31 9.23
CA ASN A 83 4.96 -16.15 8.05
C ASN A 83 4.70 -14.89 7.21
N ILE A 84 3.64 -14.14 7.49
CA ILE A 84 3.34 -12.89 6.80
C ILE A 84 4.36 -11.80 7.21
N PRO A 85 4.91 -11.00 6.27
CA PRO A 85 5.83 -9.91 6.58
C PRO A 85 5.27 -8.91 7.59
N ARG A 86 6.16 -8.21 8.31
CA ARG A 86 5.73 -7.23 9.31
C ARG A 86 5.09 -6.00 8.66
N GLU A 87 5.57 -5.58 7.48
CA GLU A 87 4.97 -4.44 6.76
C GLU A 87 3.50 -4.66 6.37
N ASP A 88 3.09 -5.92 6.21
CA ASP A 88 1.71 -6.29 5.87
C ASP A 88 0.83 -6.54 7.10
N LYS A 89 1.36 -6.31 8.31
CA LYS A 89 0.66 -6.49 9.58
C LYS A 89 0.45 -5.16 10.29
N LEU A 90 -0.76 -4.96 10.77
CA LEU A 90 -1.10 -3.93 11.74
C LEU A 90 -1.55 -4.62 13.04
N ILE A 91 -0.87 -4.35 14.15
CA ILE A 91 -1.25 -4.86 15.46
C ILE A 91 -1.86 -3.73 16.28
N PHE A 92 -3.11 -3.89 16.70
CA PHE A 92 -3.82 -2.92 17.51
C PHE A 92 -4.56 -3.61 18.64
N GLN A 93 -4.29 -3.21 19.88
CA GLN A 93 -4.90 -3.77 21.10
C GLN A 93 -4.88 -5.32 21.14
N GLY A 94 -3.77 -5.92 20.68
CA GLY A 94 -3.60 -7.38 20.66
C GLY A 94 -4.28 -8.11 19.49
N VAL A 95 -5.02 -7.41 18.63
CA VAL A 95 -5.58 -7.97 17.39
C VAL A 95 -4.63 -7.68 16.23
N THR A 96 -4.33 -8.71 15.45
CA THR A 96 -3.56 -8.56 14.21
C THR A 96 -4.50 -8.40 13.03
N TYR A 97 -4.25 -7.39 12.22
CA TYR A 97 -4.87 -7.15 10.93
C TYR A 97 -3.83 -7.31 9.83
N VAL A 98 -4.23 -7.87 8.70
CA VAL A 98 -3.34 -8.13 7.57
C VAL A 98 -3.84 -7.38 6.35
N THR A 99 -2.94 -6.82 5.55
CA THR A 99 -3.30 -6.17 4.28
C THR A 99 -4.06 -7.14 3.37
N LEU A 100 -5.11 -6.66 2.70
CA LEU A 100 -5.90 -7.48 1.77
C LEU A 100 -5.04 -8.04 0.64
N GLY A 101 -4.06 -7.28 0.17
CA GLY A 101 -3.14 -7.69 -0.90
C GLY A 101 -2.37 -8.96 -0.56
N GLU A 102 -1.81 -9.06 0.65
CA GLU A 102 -1.08 -10.27 1.06
C GLU A 102 -2.03 -11.46 1.24
N ILE A 103 -3.25 -11.25 1.74
CA ILE A 103 -4.27 -12.31 1.78
C ILE A 103 -4.63 -12.82 0.39
N MET A 104 -4.83 -11.92 -0.58
CA MET A 104 -5.12 -12.30 -1.97
C MET A 104 -3.97 -13.11 -2.58
N LYS A 105 -2.72 -12.71 -2.36
CA LYS A 105 -1.53 -13.46 -2.79
C LYS A 105 -1.52 -14.89 -2.22
N ILE A 106 -1.82 -15.05 -0.93
CA ILE A 106 -1.92 -16.37 -0.28
C ILE A 106 -3.06 -17.20 -0.89
N VAL A 107 -4.22 -16.59 -1.11
CA VAL A 107 -5.38 -17.24 -1.75
C VAL A 107 -5.02 -17.74 -3.15
N THR A 108 -4.42 -16.89 -3.98
CA THR A 108 -4.01 -17.24 -5.36
C THR A 108 -2.98 -18.37 -5.36
N LYS A 109 -1.96 -18.32 -4.48
CA LYS A 109 -0.97 -19.40 -4.37
C LYS A 109 -1.63 -20.74 -3.99
N ARG A 110 -2.51 -20.73 -2.98
CA ARG A 110 -3.25 -21.94 -2.57
C ARG A 110 -4.16 -22.46 -3.67
N LEU A 111 -4.79 -21.57 -4.44
CA LEU A 111 -5.54 -21.97 -5.63
C LEU A 111 -4.63 -22.63 -6.67
N GLN A 112 -3.40 -22.21 -6.89
CA GLN A 112 -2.53 -22.92 -7.84
C GLN A 112 -2.16 -24.34 -7.38
N GLU A 113 -2.04 -24.55 -6.07
CA GLU A 113 -1.64 -25.82 -5.47
C GLU A 113 -2.82 -26.81 -5.28
N LEU A 114 -4.05 -26.32 -5.11
CA LEU A 114 -5.20 -27.16 -4.81
C LEU A 114 -5.80 -27.83 -6.06
N PRO A 115 -6.04 -29.16 -6.04
CA PRO A 115 -6.77 -29.84 -7.11
C PRO A 115 -8.24 -29.40 -7.15
N ALA A 116 -8.95 -29.79 -8.21
CA ALA A 116 -10.39 -29.59 -8.32
C ALA A 116 -11.12 -30.25 -7.13
N GLY A 117 -12.07 -29.55 -6.53
CA GLY A 117 -12.83 -30.05 -5.39
C GLY A 117 -13.54 -28.94 -4.60
N LYS A 118 -14.30 -29.33 -3.58
CA LYS A 118 -15.12 -28.38 -2.79
C LYS A 118 -14.27 -27.31 -2.10
N THR A 119 -13.12 -27.67 -1.53
CA THR A 119 -12.21 -26.71 -0.89
C THR A 119 -11.75 -25.63 -1.85
N ARG A 120 -11.33 -26.02 -3.07
CA ARG A 120 -10.97 -25.10 -4.15
C ARG A 120 -12.16 -24.21 -4.54
N ALA A 121 -13.34 -24.80 -4.73
CA ALA A 121 -14.54 -24.05 -5.14
C ALA A 121 -14.93 -22.97 -4.11
N TYR A 122 -14.83 -23.26 -2.81
CA TYR A 122 -15.05 -22.24 -1.79
C TYR A 122 -13.92 -21.21 -1.69
N LEU A 123 -12.68 -21.59 -1.97
CA LEU A 123 -11.57 -20.64 -1.97
C LEU A 123 -11.68 -19.67 -3.15
N LEU A 124 -12.15 -20.13 -4.32
CA LEU A 124 -12.53 -19.28 -5.46
C LEU A 124 -13.67 -18.32 -5.08
N LEU A 125 -14.66 -18.83 -4.34
CA LEU A 125 -15.75 -17.99 -3.83
C LEU A 125 -15.23 -16.91 -2.87
N ALA A 126 -14.32 -17.25 -1.95
CA ALA A 126 -13.66 -16.28 -1.09
C ALA A 126 -12.85 -15.26 -1.91
N GLU A 127 -12.07 -15.69 -2.90
CA GLU A 127 -11.33 -14.81 -3.81
C GLU A 127 -12.25 -13.78 -4.49
N GLN A 128 -13.41 -14.21 -5.00
CA GLN A 128 -14.37 -13.32 -5.63
C GLN A 128 -14.95 -12.30 -4.64
N PHE A 129 -15.21 -12.69 -3.38
CA PHE A 129 -15.55 -11.72 -2.33
C PHE A 129 -14.44 -10.68 -2.16
N LEU A 130 -13.17 -11.11 -2.04
CA LEU A 130 -12.04 -10.21 -1.84
C LEU A 130 -11.86 -9.24 -3.02
N ILE A 131 -12.00 -9.72 -4.26
CA ILE A 131 -11.95 -8.89 -5.49
C ILE A 131 -13.08 -7.86 -5.48
N ASN A 132 -14.32 -8.28 -5.23
CA ASN A 132 -15.47 -7.39 -5.27
C ASN A 132 -15.43 -6.33 -4.15
N ILE A 133 -14.85 -6.66 -3.00
CA ILE A 133 -14.59 -5.69 -1.93
C ILE A 133 -13.45 -4.75 -2.34
N ARG A 134 -12.34 -5.26 -2.87
CA ARG A 134 -11.20 -4.46 -3.33
C ARG A 134 -11.61 -3.43 -4.39
N ASP A 135 -12.44 -3.84 -5.34
CA ASP A 135 -12.83 -3.01 -6.49
C ASP A 135 -14.13 -2.23 -6.24
N ASN A 136 -14.60 -2.18 -5.00
CA ASN A 136 -15.75 -1.36 -4.66
C ASN A 136 -15.44 0.14 -4.78
N ASP A 137 -16.37 0.89 -5.37
CA ASP A 137 -16.25 2.33 -5.62
C ASP A 137 -15.91 3.13 -4.36
N LYS A 138 -16.43 2.76 -3.17
CA LYS A 138 -16.11 3.49 -1.93
C LYS A 138 -14.61 3.45 -1.60
N PHE A 139 -13.97 2.30 -1.76
CA PHE A 139 -12.54 2.16 -1.49
C PHE A 139 -11.69 2.69 -2.64
N LEU A 140 -12.16 2.56 -3.89
CA LEU A 140 -11.50 3.15 -5.06
C LEU A 140 -11.48 4.68 -4.97
N ASN A 141 -12.59 5.30 -4.59
CA ASN A 141 -12.69 6.75 -4.42
C ASN A 141 -11.76 7.24 -3.32
N LYS A 142 -11.68 6.55 -2.17
CA LYS A 142 -10.72 6.89 -1.11
C LYS A 142 -9.27 6.84 -1.57
N ARG A 143 -8.88 5.77 -2.29
CA ARG A 143 -7.55 5.66 -2.89
C ARG A 143 -7.31 6.77 -3.91
N THR A 144 -8.32 7.13 -4.70
CA THR A 144 -8.23 8.19 -5.71
C THR A 144 -8.04 9.56 -5.08
N GLU A 145 -8.84 9.90 -4.07
CA GLU A 145 -8.71 11.12 -3.26
C GLU A 145 -7.28 11.24 -2.69
N MET A 146 -6.76 10.17 -2.10
CA MET A 146 -5.40 10.12 -1.57
C MET A 146 -4.36 10.35 -2.68
N GLN A 147 -4.50 9.70 -3.84
CA GLN A 147 -3.57 9.92 -4.96
C GLN A 147 -3.62 11.36 -5.48
N LEU A 148 -4.80 11.98 -5.54
CA LEU A 148 -4.93 13.39 -5.93
C LEU A 148 -4.24 14.31 -4.93
N GLN A 149 -4.39 14.07 -3.62
CA GLN A 149 -3.67 14.81 -2.59
C GLN A 149 -2.16 14.67 -2.75
N LEU A 150 -1.66 13.45 -2.97
CA LEU A 150 -0.24 13.21 -3.26
C LEU A 150 0.24 13.96 -4.51
N ILE A 151 -0.58 13.98 -5.59
CA ILE A 151 -0.29 14.74 -6.82
C ILE A 151 -0.15 16.24 -6.54
N GLU A 152 -1.05 16.81 -5.75
CA GLU A 152 -0.94 18.22 -5.36
C GLU A 152 0.31 18.48 -4.51
N GLU A 153 0.65 17.57 -3.59
CA GLU A 153 1.88 17.69 -2.82
C GLU A 153 3.14 17.59 -3.70
N PHE A 154 3.17 16.70 -4.70
CA PHE A 154 4.29 16.60 -5.65
C PHE A 154 4.55 17.92 -6.37
N LYS A 155 3.49 18.63 -6.78
CA LYS A 155 3.60 19.94 -7.44
C LYS A 155 4.29 20.98 -6.54
N THR A 156 4.27 20.79 -5.23
CA THR A 156 4.93 21.70 -4.28
C THR A 156 6.41 21.43 -4.08
N LEU A 157 6.93 20.25 -4.41
CA LEU A 157 8.31 19.84 -4.09
C LEU A 157 9.36 20.76 -4.70
N LYS A 158 9.23 21.12 -5.98
CA LYS A 158 10.11 22.09 -6.65
C LYS A 158 10.20 23.38 -5.84
N LYS A 159 9.05 23.98 -5.51
CA LYS A 159 8.99 25.26 -4.78
C LYS A 159 9.57 25.12 -3.37
N LYS A 160 9.24 24.04 -2.66
CA LYS A 160 9.75 23.75 -1.31
C LYS A 160 11.28 23.62 -1.31
N ARG A 161 11.84 22.86 -2.24
CA ARG A 161 13.29 22.63 -2.35
C ARG A 161 14.04 23.92 -2.71
N ILE A 162 13.60 24.64 -3.75
CA ILE A 162 14.20 25.94 -4.14
C ILE A 162 14.21 26.91 -2.96
N LYS A 163 13.09 27.02 -2.23
CA LYS A 163 12.98 27.91 -1.08
C LYS A 163 13.89 27.48 0.09
N SER A 164 13.97 26.18 0.36
CA SER A 164 14.73 25.64 1.50
C SER A 164 16.24 25.79 1.32
N TYR A 165 16.72 25.54 0.10
CA TYR A 165 18.16 25.53 -0.22
C TYR A 165 18.63 26.75 -1.01
N LYS A 166 17.75 27.73 -1.28
CA LYS A 166 18.03 28.95 -2.04
C LYS A 166 18.71 28.65 -3.39
N ILE A 167 18.12 27.73 -4.14
CA ILE A 167 18.72 27.21 -5.37
C ILE A 167 18.54 28.20 -6.52
N GLU A 168 19.65 28.63 -7.10
CA GLU A 168 19.70 29.55 -8.25
C GLU A 168 20.27 28.91 -9.53
N ASN A 169 20.98 27.79 -9.38
CA ASN A 169 21.61 27.05 -10.45
C ASN A 169 21.10 25.61 -10.48
N ASP A 170 21.16 25.00 -11.65
CA ASP A 170 21.01 23.55 -11.83
C ASP A 170 21.96 22.80 -10.89
N GLU A 171 21.41 21.94 -10.05
CA GLU A 171 22.17 21.29 -8.99
C GLU A 171 23.16 20.23 -9.50
N LEU A 172 22.98 19.72 -10.72
CA LEU A 172 23.91 18.78 -11.35
C LEU A 172 24.92 19.49 -12.24
N THR A 173 24.45 20.36 -13.14
CA THR A 173 25.34 20.97 -14.14
C THR A 173 25.99 22.27 -13.68
N GLY A 174 25.44 22.91 -12.65
CA GLY A 174 25.88 24.23 -12.18
C GLY A 174 25.49 25.40 -13.09
N LYS A 175 24.79 25.15 -14.20
CA LYS A 175 24.28 26.21 -15.10
C LYS A 175 23.18 27.01 -14.41
N ILE A 176 22.95 28.24 -14.88
CA ILE A 176 21.85 29.08 -14.39
C ILE A 176 20.50 28.34 -14.56
N LEU A 177 19.64 28.45 -13.55
CA LEU A 177 18.35 27.80 -13.58
C LEU A 177 17.37 28.53 -14.51
N LEU A 178 16.76 27.79 -15.43
CA LEU A 178 15.83 28.33 -16.43
C LEU A 178 14.39 28.31 -15.92
N LYS A 179 13.52 29.14 -16.53
CA LYS A 179 12.10 29.28 -16.16
C LYS A 179 11.28 27.96 -16.26
N GLY A 180 11.83 26.91 -16.87
CA GLY A 180 11.22 25.58 -16.99
C GLY A 180 11.79 24.51 -16.07
N ALA A 181 12.74 24.81 -15.17
CA ALA A 181 13.41 23.80 -14.35
C ALA A 181 12.47 22.84 -13.63
N GLN A 182 12.91 21.61 -13.42
CA GLN A 182 12.11 20.50 -12.92
C GLN A 182 12.70 19.95 -11.63
N PHE A 183 11.85 19.30 -10.84
CA PHE A 183 12.28 18.52 -9.69
C PHE A 183 12.51 17.08 -10.18
N SER A 184 13.78 16.68 -10.27
CA SER A 184 14.18 15.33 -10.68
C SER A 184 14.41 14.48 -9.43
N HIS A 185 13.69 13.37 -9.29
CA HIS A 185 13.90 12.45 -8.19
C HIS A 185 15.24 11.72 -8.32
N ILE A 186 15.99 11.63 -7.21
CA ILE A 186 17.25 10.85 -7.16
C ILE A 186 16.93 9.36 -7.20
N ARG A 187 16.09 8.88 -6.26
CA ARG A 187 15.44 7.57 -6.35
C ARG A 187 14.06 7.73 -6.95
N ALA A 188 13.83 7.07 -8.08
CA ALA A 188 12.59 7.20 -8.84
C ALA A 188 11.36 6.84 -8.00
N LYS A 189 10.36 7.72 -8.01
CA LYS A 189 9.08 7.56 -7.29
C LYS A 189 8.39 6.21 -7.58
N SER A 190 8.49 5.71 -8.82
CA SER A 190 7.85 4.46 -9.24
C SER A 190 8.45 3.22 -8.56
N VAL A 191 9.74 3.27 -8.22
CA VAL A 191 10.45 2.17 -7.56
C VAL A 191 10.50 2.36 -6.04
N TYR A 192 10.62 3.62 -5.60
CA TYR A 192 10.78 3.97 -4.20
C TYR A 192 9.71 4.97 -3.74
N PRO A 193 8.42 4.56 -3.67
CA PRO A 193 7.31 5.46 -3.33
C PRO A 193 7.44 6.07 -1.93
N ALA A 194 8.12 5.41 -1.00
CA ALA A 194 8.38 5.90 0.35
C ALA A 194 9.13 7.24 0.38
N TYR A 195 9.98 7.52 -0.62
CA TYR A 195 10.75 8.77 -0.71
C TYR A 195 10.13 9.78 -1.67
N ALA A 196 8.95 9.51 -2.22
CA ALA A 196 8.40 10.30 -3.31
C ALA A 196 8.16 11.78 -2.92
N LEU A 197 7.71 12.02 -1.69
CA LEU A 197 7.41 13.35 -1.16
C LEU A 197 8.59 13.98 -0.40
N ASN A 198 9.73 13.29 -0.32
CA ASN A 198 10.91 13.84 0.34
C ASN A 198 11.59 14.86 -0.59
N ILE A 199 11.68 16.11 -0.14
CA ILE A 199 12.35 17.18 -0.88
C ILE A 199 13.85 16.92 -1.06
N ASP A 200 14.44 16.09 -0.20
CA ASP A 200 15.86 15.69 -0.25
C ASP A 200 16.08 14.50 -1.18
N ASN A 201 15.01 13.81 -1.58
CA ASN A 201 15.05 12.79 -2.64
C ASN A 201 14.85 13.36 -4.04
N GLY A 202 15.21 14.62 -4.25
CA GLY A 202 15.27 15.16 -5.59
C GLY A 202 16.16 16.37 -5.69
N LEU A 203 16.45 16.75 -6.93
CA LEU A 203 17.31 17.85 -7.32
C LEU A 203 16.57 18.75 -8.30
N ILE A 204 16.87 20.04 -8.26
CA ILE A 204 16.37 21.04 -9.18
C ILE A 204 17.32 21.12 -10.36
N VAL A 205 16.83 20.69 -11.51
CA VAL A 205 17.61 20.60 -12.74
C VAL A 205 16.86 21.27 -13.89
N ASN A 206 17.57 21.73 -14.89
CA ASN A 206 16.98 22.24 -16.13
C ASN A 206 16.36 21.09 -16.94
N VAL A 207 15.46 21.46 -17.85
CA VAL A 207 14.65 20.48 -18.63
C VAL A 207 15.55 19.55 -19.45
N ASP A 208 16.57 20.10 -20.10
CA ASP A 208 17.57 19.34 -20.87
C ASP A 208 18.29 18.30 -20.01
N THR A 209 18.69 18.69 -18.79
CA THR A 209 19.34 17.81 -17.82
C THR A 209 18.39 16.70 -17.38
N HIS A 210 17.12 17.02 -17.13
CA HIS A 210 16.11 16.04 -16.75
C HIS A 210 15.77 15.05 -17.89
N GLU A 211 15.73 15.52 -19.14
CA GLU A 211 15.51 14.68 -20.31
C GLU A 211 16.63 13.64 -20.47
N ILE A 212 17.89 14.02 -20.22
CA ILE A 212 19.02 13.08 -20.24
C ILE A 212 18.87 12.01 -19.16
N ILE A 213 18.55 12.40 -17.91
CA ILE A 213 18.32 11.47 -16.80
C ILE A 213 17.21 10.46 -17.16
N THR A 214 16.11 10.97 -17.72
CA THR A 214 14.95 10.15 -18.12
C THR A 214 15.32 9.19 -19.26
N ALA A 215 16.01 9.68 -20.30
CA ALA A 215 16.42 8.88 -21.45
C ALA A 215 17.42 7.76 -21.08
N ARG A 216 18.25 7.99 -20.05
CA ARG A 216 19.17 7.00 -19.49
C ARG A 216 18.52 6.04 -18.50
N ALA A 217 17.20 6.15 -18.27
CA ALA A 217 16.44 5.32 -17.35
C ALA A 217 17.05 5.21 -15.94
N ILE A 218 17.58 6.33 -15.44
CA ILE A 218 18.17 6.42 -14.11
C ILE A 218 17.07 6.27 -13.05
N VAL A 219 17.26 5.34 -12.11
CA VAL A 219 16.23 5.01 -11.09
C VAL A 219 16.72 5.11 -9.65
N ASN A 220 18.03 5.21 -9.43
CA ASN A 220 18.63 5.27 -8.10
C ASN A 220 19.86 6.21 -8.05
N GLU A 221 20.28 6.52 -6.83
CA GLU A 221 21.38 7.44 -6.55
C GLU A 221 22.73 6.98 -7.12
N GLU A 222 23.00 5.68 -7.17
CA GLU A 222 24.28 5.16 -7.68
C GLU A 222 24.35 5.32 -9.20
N SER A 223 23.27 5.00 -9.91
CA SER A 223 23.17 5.21 -11.35
C SER A 223 23.20 6.69 -11.72
N LEU A 224 22.58 7.56 -10.91
CA LEU A 224 22.66 9.01 -11.11
C LEU A 224 24.08 9.54 -10.88
N LEU A 225 24.77 9.05 -9.84
CA LEU A 225 26.17 9.39 -9.59
C LEU A 225 27.06 8.99 -10.76
N ASN A 226 26.90 7.77 -11.28
CA ASN A 226 27.66 7.30 -12.44
C ASN A 226 27.43 8.17 -13.67
N LEU A 227 26.17 8.55 -13.94
CA LEU A 227 25.84 9.49 -15.02
C LEU A 227 26.50 10.86 -14.81
N CYS A 228 26.51 11.37 -13.57
CA CYS A 228 27.16 12.64 -13.27
C CYS A 228 28.66 12.57 -13.54
N VAL A 229 29.33 11.48 -13.14
CA VAL A 229 30.75 11.26 -13.40
C VAL A 229 31.03 11.17 -14.91
N GLU A 230 30.21 10.43 -15.66
CA GLU A 230 30.33 10.30 -17.12
C GLU A 230 30.25 11.66 -17.83
N LEU A 231 29.33 12.53 -17.41
CA LEU A 231 29.05 13.81 -18.05
C LEU A 231 29.81 15.00 -17.45
N GLY A 232 30.67 14.76 -16.45
CA GLY A 232 31.41 15.82 -15.74
C GLY A 232 30.50 16.77 -14.94
N TRP A 233 29.37 16.27 -14.46
CA TRP A 233 28.45 17.00 -13.59
C TRP A 233 28.86 16.88 -12.12
N LYS A 234 28.28 17.74 -11.28
CA LYS A 234 28.52 17.76 -9.83
C LYS A 234 28.05 16.47 -9.18
N THR A 235 28.81 16.02 -8.19
CA THR A 235 28.56 14.78 -7.43
C THR A 235 28.41 15.02 -5.93
N ASP A 236 28.63 16.24 -5.45
CA ASP A 236 28.59 16.60 -4.01
C ASP A 236 27.24 16.29 -3.36
N TRP A 237 26.15 16.31 -4.14
CA TRP A 237 24.81 15.95 -3.70
C TRP A 237 24.73 14.52 -3.16
N TYR A 238 25.60 13.61 -3.61
CA TYR A 238 25.54 12.19 -3.26
C TYR A 238 25.79 11.95 -1.77
N ILE A 239 26.85 12.55 -1.22
CA ILE A 239 27.18 12.39 0.22
C ILE A 239 26.07 13.00 1.08
N VAL A 240 25.56 14.17 0.69
CA VAL A 240 24.46 14.84 1.39
C VAL A 240 23.21 13.95 1.38
N TYR A 241 22.86 13.39 0.23
CA TYR A 241 21.72 12.48 0.07
C TYR A 241 21.84 11.25 0.97
N LYS A 242 23.00 10.59 0.98
CA LYS A 242 23.25 9.40 1.81
C LYS A 242 23.09 9.69 3.30
N ASN A 243 23.35 10.92 3.76
CA ASN A 243 23.23 11.29 5.17
C ASN A 243 21.83 11.74 5.59
N LEU A 244 21.05 12.29 4.66
CA LEU A 244 19.73 12.86 4.95
C LEU A 244 18.58 11.88 4.68
N VAL A 245 18.78 10.92 3.77
CA VAL A 245 17.67 10.06 3.27
C VAL A 245 17.86 8.59 3.59
N LEU A 246 19.11 8.10 3.67
CA LEU A 246 19.44 6.71 3.99
C LEU A 246 20.00 6.58 5.41
#